data_AF-A0AAP0S6L9-F1
#
_entry.id   AF-A0AAP0S6L9-F1
#
_cell.length_a   1.000
_cell.length_b   1.000
_cell.length_c   1.000
_cell.angle_alpha   90.00
_cell.angle_beta   90.00
_cell.angle_gamma   90.00
#
_symmetry.space_group_name_H-M   'P 1'
#
loop_
_entity.id
_entity.type
_entity.pdbx_description
1 polymer ?
#
loop_
_entity_poly.entity_id
_entity_poly.type
_entity_poly.pdbx_seq_one_letter_code
_entity_poly.pdbx_strand_id
1 'polypeptide(L)'
;MKKIYRRAIMVGRAVRVNSQLKSHKRFAIAFPGYCRLVDNARLYCTNAVGGPPRLIGWKDGESNFLVDPDEIKCLTMMSSLNDNAESIYELYANPNPINEPGSIWKDLVLSPSRASLQLELKTSIQRIENPKDMKGDSAKTNSDP
;
A
#
# COMPACT_ATOMS: atom_id res chain seq x y z
N MET A 1 1.16 -10.40 2.96
CA MET A 1 1.61 -9.34 2.02
C MET A 1 2.40 -9.85 0.81
N LYS A 2 3.51 -10.58 0.97
CA LYS A 2 4.38 -11.04 -0.15
C LYS A 2 3.65 -11.79 -1.30
N LYS A 3 2.62 -12.59 -0.99
CA LYS A 3 1.83 -13.34 -1.99
C LYS A 3 0.97 -12.44 -2.90
N ILE A 4 0.50 -11.30 -2.41
CA ILE A 4 -0.40 -10.39 -3.16
C ILE A 4 0.37 -9.61 -4.22
N TYR A 5 1.54 -9.06 -3.85
CA TYR A 5 2.41 -8.34 -4.78
C TYR A 5 2.93 -9.24 -5.90
N ARG A 6 3.38 -10.45 -5.58
CA ARG A 6 3.84 -11.43 -6.58
C ARG A 6 2.73 -11.78 -7.57
N ARG A 7 1.54 -12.10 -7.07
CA ARG A 7 0.37 -12.38 -7.92
C ARG A 7 0.02 -11.18 -8.80
N ALA A 8 -0.03 -9.97 -8.26
CA ALA A 8 -0.32 -8.76 -9.04
C ALA A 8 0.69 -8.51 -10.16
N ILE A 9 1.99 -8.69 -9.90
CA ILE A 9 3.07 -8.55 -10.89
C ILE A 9 2.96 -9.61 -12.00
N MET A 10 2.63 -10.86 -11.64
CA MET A 10 2.55 -11.96 -12.61
C MET A 10 1.27 -11.95 -13.45
N VAL A 11 0.12 -11.74 -12.82
CA VAL A 11 -1.19 -11.90 -13.48
C VAL A 11 -1.80 -10.59 -13.97
N GLY A 12 -1.19 -9.44 -13.67
CA GLY A 12 -1.71 -8.12 -14.02
C GLY A 12 -3.04 -7.76 -13.34
N ARG A 13 -3.55 -8.60 -12.43
CA ARG A 13 -4.82 -8.38 -11.74
C ARG A 13 -4.60 -7.46 -10.52
N ALA A 14 -5.13 -6.25 -10.61
CA ALA A 14 -5.13 -5.28 -9.54
C ALA A 14 -6.22 -5.57 -8.48
N VAL A 15 -6.02 -5.05 -7.28
CA VAL A 15 -7.06 -4.97 -6.23
C VAL A 15 -8.13 -3.98 -6.69
N ARG A 16 -9.41 -4.27 -6.44
CA ARG A 16 -10.50 -3.32 -6.71
C ARG A 16 -10.36 -2.10 -5.79
N VAL A 17 -9.76 -1.05 -6.33
CA VAL A 17 -9.42 0.17 -5.57
C VAL A 17 -10.68 0.89 -5.08
N ASN A 18 -11.72 1.01 -5.92
CA ASN A 18 -12.93 1.77 -5.56
C ASN A 18 -13.64 1.24 -4.30
N SER A 19 -13.88 -0.08 -4.20
CA SER A 19 -14.49 -0.67 -3.00
C SER A 19 -13.67 -0.44 -1.74
N GLN A 20 -12.33 -0.44 -1.89
CA GLN A 20 -11.43 -0.20 -0.78
C GLN A 20 -11.45 1.27 -0.35
N LEU A 21 -11.41 2.21 -1.29
CA LEU A 21 -11.55 3.65 -1.04
C LEU A 21 -12.87 3.95 -0.31
N LYS A 22 -13.99 3.40 -0.80
CA LYS A 22 -15.31 3.57 -0.16
C LYS A 22 -15.38 3.01 1.24
N SER A 23 -14.77 1.84 1.48
CA SER A 23 -14.72 1.24 2.82
C SER A 23 -13.90 2.11 3.78
N HIS A 24 -12.73 2.56 3.33
CA HIS A 24 -11.80 3.36 4.11
C HIS A 24 -12.35 4.75 4.45
N LYS A 25 -12.96 5.43 3.46
CA LYS A 25 -13.61 6.72 3.65
C LYS A 25 -14.77 6.64 4.64
N ARG A 26 -15.64 5.62 4.49
CA ARG A 26 -16.75 5.40 5.44
C ARG A 26 -16.26 5.12 6.86
N PHE A 27 -15.22 4.31 7.00
CA PHE A 27 -14.59 4.09 8.30
C PHE A 27 -14.10 5.41 8.90
N ALA A 28 -13.34 6.21 8.14
CA ALA A 28 -12.79 7.47 8.62
C ALA A 28 -13.86 8.49 9.05
N ILE A 29 -14.98 8.57 8.31
CA ILE A 29 -16.11 9.44 8.64
C ILE A 29 -16.85 8.97 9.90
N ALA A 30 -17.07 7.66 10.04
CA ALA A 30 -17.86 7.10 11.13
C ALA A 30 -17.07 6.97 12.44
N PHE A 31 -15.76 6.81 12.37
CA PHE A 31 -14.92 6.46 13.52
C PHE A 31 -14.99 7.46 14.69
N PRO A 32 -14.98 8.80 14.48
CA PRO A 32 -15.18 9.75 15.58
C PRO A 32 -16.54 9.60 16.26
N GLY A 33 -17.60 9.30 15.49
CA GLY A 33 -18.93 9.03 16.02
C GLY A 33 -18.98 7.74 16.84
N TYR A 34 -18.35 6.68 16.33
CA TYR A 34 -18.19 5.42 17.03
C TYR A 34 -17.48 5.60 18.39
N CYS A 35 -16.40 6.39 18.44
CA CYS A 35 -15.67 6.66 19.69
C CYS A 35 -16.51 7.37 20.76
N ARG A 36 -17.59 8.07 20.39
CA ARG A 36 -18.52 8.66 21.36
C ARG A 36 -19.47 7.64 21.98
N LEU A 37 -19.68 6.49 21.33
CA LEU A 37 -20.66 5.47 21.73
C LEU A 37 -20.06 4.32 22.53
N VAL A 38 -18.72 4.22 22.58
CA VAL A 38 -18.03 3.13 23.27
C VAL A 38 -17.14 3.69 24.36
N ASP A 39 -17.01 2.98 25.47
CA ASP A 39 -16.12 3.36 26.57
C ASP A 39 -14.65 3.20 26.17
N ASN A 40 -14.37 2.23 25.29
CA ASN A 40 -13.01 1.85 24.92
C ASN A 40 -12.84 1.80 23.41
N ALA A 41 -11.83 2.49 22.89
CA ALA A 41 -11.46 2.44 21.48
C ALA A 41 -9.94 2.53 21.32
N ARG A 42 -9.39 1.83 20.32
CA ARG A 42 -7.97 1.94 19.94
C ARG A 42 -7.85 2.00 18.43
N LEU A 43 -7.09 2.95 17.93
CA LEU A 43 -6.80 3.13 16.51
C LEU A 43 -5.33 2.83 16.25
N TYR A 44 -5.07 1.88 15.36
CA TYR A 44 -3.72 1.46 14.99
C TYR A 44 -3.42 1.79 13.53
N CYS A 45 -2.20 2.30 13.27
CA CYS A 45 -1.63 2.52 11.96
C CYS A 45 -0.66 1.39 11.61
N THR A 46 -0.81 0.81 10.42
CA THR A 46 0.03 -0.28 9.91
C THR A 46 0.90 0.14 8.72
N ASN A 47 1.20 1.43 8.59
CA ASN A 47 1.95 1.96 7.44
C ASN A 47 3.46 1.64 7.51
N ALA A 48 3.98 1.31 8.69
CA ALA A 48 5.38 0.92 8.85
C ALA A 48 5.65 -0.42 8.16
N VAL A 49 6.61 -0.44 7.22
CA VAL A 49 6.99 -1.66 6.50
C VAL A 49 7.74 -2.59 7.46
N GLY A 50 7.14 -3.74 7.76
CA GLY A 50 7.76 -4.79 8.58
C GLY A 50 7.78 -4.53 10.09
N GLY A 51 7.17 -3.42 10.55
CA GLY A 51 7.03 -3.09 11.97
C GLY A 51 5.69 -3.54 12.56
N PRO A 52 5.55 -3.55 13.90
CA PRO A 52 4.26 -3.75 14.55
C PRO A 52 3.29 -2.59 14.25
N PRO A 53 1.96 -2.82 14.35
CA PRO A 53 0.99 -1.72 14.29
C PRO A 53 1.28 -0.67 15.35
N ARG A 54 1.32 0.60 14.94
CA ARG A 54 1.53 1.75 15.83
C ARG A 54 0.19 2.25 16.38
N LEU A 55 0.06 2.41 17.68
CA LEU A 55 -1.13 3.04 18.28
C LEU A 55 -1.11 4.55 17.97
N ILE A 56 -2.15 5.07 17.31
CA ILE A 56 -2.25 6.47 16.88
C ILE A 56 -3.42 7.22 17.52
N GLY A 57 -4.29 6.50 18.21
CA GLY A 57 -5.31 7.11 19.07
C GLY A 57 -5.99 6.09 19.96
N TRP A 58 -6.49 6.53 21.10
CA TRP A 58 -7.21 5.69 22.05
C TRP A 58 -8.25 6.47 22.86
N LYS A 59 -9.24 5.75 23.37
CA LYS A 59 -10.21 6.19 24.37
C LYS A 59 -10.27 5.13 25.47
N ASP A 60 -10.32 5.58 26.72
CA ASP A 60 -10.46 4.72 27.90
C ASP A 60 -11.50 5.33 28.85
N GLY A 61 -12.58 4.60 29.11
CA GLY A 61 -13.74 5.04 29.90
C GLY A 61 -14.38 6.33 29.37
N GLU A 62 -14.56 7.29 30.27
CA GLU A 62 -15.21 8.58 29.99
C GLU A 62 -14.28 9.62 29.33
N SER A 63 -13.03 9.27 29.02
CA SER A 63 -12.10 10.21 28.41
C SER A 63 -12.55 10.61 27.00
N ASN A 64 -12.19 11.81 26.57
CA ASN A 64 -12.26 12.12 25.13
C ASN A 64 -11.27 11.22 24.36
N PHE A 65 -11.53 11.02 23.06
CA PHE A 65 -10.63 10.26 22.19
C PHE A 65 -9.31 11.03 22.03
N LEU A 66 -8.23 10.48 22.59
CA LEU A 66 -6.88 11.03 22.52
C LEU A 66 -6.20 10.55 21.25
N VAL A 67 -5.55 11.47 20.57
CA VAL A 67 -4.87 11.21 19.29
C VAL A 67 -3.51 11.86 19.28
N ASP A 68 -2.57 11.24 18.58
CA ASP A 68 -1.40 11.94 18.11
C ASP A 68 -1.81 12.84 16.93
N PRO A 69 -1.66 14.17 17.04
CA PRO A 69 -2.13 15.13 16.03
C PRO A 69 -1.40 15.02 14.69
N ASP A 70 -0.17 14.48 14.66
CA ASP A 70 0.57 14.25 13.41
C ASP A 70 0.12 12.95 12.75
N GLU A 71 -0.12 11.91 13.54
CA GLU A 71 -0.55 10.61 13.03
C GLU A 71 -2.01 10.59 12.58
N ILE A 72 -2.89 11.31 13.27
CA ILE A 72 -4.33 11.32 12.95
C ILE A 72 -4.64 12.00 11.60
N LYS A 73 -3.68 12.77 11.05
CA LYS A 73 -3.78 13.38 9.72
C LYS A 73 -4.16 12.35 8.65
N CYS A 74 -3.71 11.09 8.79
CA CYS A 74 -4.09 10.03 7.86
C CYS A 74 -5.61 9.76 7.85
N LEU A 75 -6.27 9.82 9.00
CA LEU A 75 -7.71 9.61 9.13
C LEU A 75 -8.48 10.77 8.48
N THR A 76 -8.05 12.00 8.74
CA THR A 76 -8.62 13.20 8.10
C THR A 76 -8.49 13.12 6.59
N MET A 77 -7.30 12.77 6.08
CA MET A 77 -7.05 12.60 4.65
C MET A 77 -7.93 11.51 4.04
N MET A 78 -8.13 10.39 4.74
CA MET A 78 -9.01 9.30 4.27
C MET A 78 -10.49 9.71 4.22
N SER A 79 -10.92 10.56 5.16
CA SER A 79 -12.30 11.04 5.22
C SER A 79 -12.65 11.98 4.06
N SER A 80 -11.66 12.72 3.53
CA SER A 80 -11.83 13.70 2.45
C SER A 80 -11.55 13.15 1.05
N LEU A 81 -11.25 11.85 0.91
CA LEU A 81 -10.96 11.23 -0.39
C LEU A 81 -12.13 11.38 -1.37
N ASN A 82 -11.81 11.62 -2.64
CA ASN A 82 -12.77 11.48 -3.73
C ASN A 82 -12.84 9.99 -4.15
N ASP A 83 -13.83 9.26 -3.64
CA ASP A 83 -14.02 7.84 -3.92
C ASP A 83 -14.58 7.55 -5.33
N ASN A 84 -14.89 8.59 -6.10
CA ASN A 84 -15.24 8.52 -7.51
C ASN A 84 -14.12 9.01 -8.44
N ALA A 85 -12.93 9.29 -7.90
CA ALA A 85 -11.79 9.71 -8.70
C ALA A 85 -11.45 8.67 -9.78
N GLU A 86 -11.26 9.13 -11.01
CA GLU A 86 -10.79 8.31 -12.12
C GLU A 86 -9.27 8.39 -12.27
N SER A 87 -8.67 9.40 -11.64
CA SER A 87 -7.23 9.64 -11.64
C SER A 87 -6.69 9.88 -10.23
N ILE A 88 -5.42 9.57 -10.04
CA ILE A 88 -4.74 9.80 -8.76
C ILE A 88 -4.73 11.29 -8.40
N TYR A 89 -4.64 12.19 -9.39
CA TYR A 89 -4.68 13.63 -9.18
C TYR A 89 -6.01 14.14 -8.62
N GLU A 90 -7.09 13.38 -8.81
CA GLU A 90 -8.43 13.71 -8.31
C GLU A 90 -8.73 13.07 -6.95
N LEU A 91 -7.90 12.12 -6.52
CA LEU A 91 -8.17 11.27 -5.34
C LEU A 91 -8.12 12.07 -4.03
N TYR A 92 -7.17 12.99 -3.91
CA TYR A 92 -6.95 13.79 -2.71
C TYR A 92 -7.44 15.22 -2.90
N ALA A 93 -8.04 15.77 -1.85
CA ALA A 93 -8.37 17.19 -1.77
C ALA A 93 -7.09 18.06 -1.70
N ASN A 94 -7.23 19.38 -1.92
CA ASN A 94 -6.10 20.31 -1.86
C ASN A 94 -5.75 20.71 -0.41
N PRO A 95 -4.44 20.83 -0.06
CA PRO A 95 -3.29 20.55 -0.91
C PRO A 95 -3.11 19.04 -1.18
N ASN A 96 -2.85 18.70 -2.44
CA ASN A 96 -2.77 17.31 -2.86
C ASN A 96 -1.40 16.70 -2.48
N PRO A 97 -1.34 15.65 -1.64
CA PRO A 97 -0.09 15.01 -1.20
C PRO A 97 0.77 14.48 -2.35
N ILE A 98 0.16 14.20 -3.51
CA ILE A 98 0.89 13.76 -4.70
C ILE A 98 1.89 14.82 -5.17
N ASN A 99 1.56 16.09 -4.94
CA ASN A 99 2.35 17.22 -5.40
C ASN A 99 3.50 17.59 -4.46
N GLU A 100 3.48 17.09 -3.22
CA GLU A 100 4.49 17.39 -2.21
C GLU A 100 5.87 16.80 -2.58
N PRO A 101 6.98 17.49 -2.21
CA PRO A 101 8.32 16.92 -2.31
C PRO A 101 8.43 15.62 -1.48
N GLY A 102 9.05 14.58 -2.04
CA GLY A 102 9.14 13.26 -1.39
C GLY A 102 7.90 12.37 -1.56
N SER A 103 6.95 12.79 -2.40
CA SER A 103 5.78 11.98 -2.76
C SER A 103 6.19 10.71 -3.50
N ILE A 104 5.84 9.55 -2.93
CA ILE A 104 6.05 8.22 -3.53
C ILE A 104 5.48 8.14 -4.96
N TRP A 105 4.43 8.92 -5.26
CA TRP A 105 3.87 8.96 -6.60
C TRP A 105 4.87 9.51 -7.61
N LYS A 106 5.55 10.61 -7.31
CA LYS A 106 6.56 11.20 -8.19
C LYS A 106 7.85 10.38 -8.18
N ASP A 107 8.30 9.99 -7.00
CA ASP A 107 9.63 9.39 -6.83
C ASP A 107 9.69 7.94 -7.34
N LEU A 108 8.56 7.21 -7.26
CA LEU A 108 8.53 5.77 -7.58
C LEU A 108 7.49 5.42 -8.64
N VAL A 109 6.23 5.86 -8.48
CA VAL A 109 5.13 5.38 -9.33
C VAL A 109 5.13 6.00 -10.72
N LEU A 110 5.46 7.27 -10.84
CA LEU A 110 5.54 8.03 -12.10
C LEU A 110 6.97 8.13 -12.63
N SER A 111 7.94 7.49 -11.96
CA SER A 111 9.34 7.49 -12.38
C SER A 111 9.50 6.81 -13.76
N PRO A 112 10.26 7.40 -14.70
CA PRO A 112 10.56 6.79 -16.00
C PRO A 112 11.23 5.41 -15.89
N SER A 113 11.99 5.20 -14.81
CA SER A 113 12.69 3.93 -14.53
C SER A 113 11.75 2.80 -14.06
N ARG A 114 10.49 3.09 -13.73
CA ARG A 114 9.56 2.10 -13.16
C ARG A 114 9.37 0.89 -14.05
N ALA A 115 9.26 1.09 -15.37
CA ALA A 115 9.00 0.00 -16.30
C ALA A 115 10.17 -1.00 -16.36
N SER A 116 11.41 -0.52 -16.43
CA SER A 116 12.59 -1.38 -16.44
C SER A 116 12.75 -2.13 -15.11
N LEU A 117 12.57 -1.45 -13.97
CA LEU A 117 12.62 -2.06 -12.64
C LEU A 117 11.55 -3.14 -12.45
N GLN A 118 10.33 -2.91 -12.94
CA GLN A 118 9.25 -3.91 -12.88
C GLN A 118 9.56 -5.13 -13.75
N LEU A 119 10.16 -4.95 -14.93
CA LEU A 119 10.57 -6.05 -15.80
C LEU A 119 11.68 -6.89 -15.16
N GLU A 120 12.68 -6.24 -14.57
CA GLU A 120 13.77 -6.91 -13.86
C GLU A 120 13.24 -7.72 -12.67
N LEU A 121 12.34 -7.12 -11.88
CA LEU A 121 11.70 -7.79 -10.75
C LEU A 121 10.87 -8.99 -11.20
N LYS A 122 10.07 -8.82 -12.26
CA LYS A 122 9.27 -9.90 -12.84
C LYS A 122 10.15 -11.06 -13.31
N THR A 123 11.23 -10.75 -14.04
CA THR A 123 12.17 -11.74 -14.55
C THR A 123 12.84 -12.50 -13.39
N SER A 124 13.26 -11.78 -12.36
CA SER A 124 13.88 -12.38 -11.17
C SER A 124 12.92 -13.31 -10.42
N ILE A 125 11.66 -12.90 -10.26
CA ILE A 125 10.61 -13.75 -9.65
C ILE A 125 10.37 -14.99 -10.50
N GLN A 126 10.27 -14.85 -11.83
CA GLN A 126 10.07 -15.98 -12.75
C GLN A 126 11.20 -17.00 -12.67
N ARG A 127 12.47 -16.56 -12.59
CA ARG A 127 13.62 -17.48 -12.41
C ARG A 127 13.53 -18.28 -11.11
N ILE A 128 13.09 -17.66 -10.03
CA ILE A 128 12.93 -18.32 -8.73
C ILE A 128 11.77 -19.32 -8.75
N GLU A 129 10.68 -18.98 -9.45
CA GLU A 129 9.45 -19.78 -9.45
C GLU A 129 9.44 -20.89 -10.52
N ASN A 130 10.20 -20.74 -11.61
CA ASN A 130 10.38 -21.75 -12.67
C ASN A 130 11.87 -22.16 -12.83
N PRO A 131 12.42 -22.97 -11.90
CA PRO A 131 13.83 -23.38 -11.95
C PRO A 131 14.21 -24.31 -13.13
N LYS A 132 13.24 -24.69 -13.99
CA LYS A 132 13.48 -25.61 -15.12
C LYS A 132 14.37 -25.03 -16.24
N ASP A 133 14.53 -23.71 -16.29
CA ASP A 133 15.35 -23.03 -17.31
C ASP A 133 16.86 -23.02 -16.97
N MET A 134 17.28 -23.53 -15.81
CA MET A 134 18.70 -23.56 -15.40
C MET A 134 19.43 -24.89 -15.70
N LYS A 135 18.78 -25.88 -16.34
CA LYS A 135 19.37 -27.21 -16.56
C LYS A 135 19.91 -27.48 -17.97
N GLY A 136 20.11 -26.44 -18.79
CA GLY A 136 20.46 -26.57 -20.21
C GLY A 136 21.95 -26.52 -20.60
N ASP A 137 22.83 -25.87 -19.82
CA ASP A 137 24.14 -25.45 -20.35
C ASP A 137 25.38 -26.12 -19.74
N SER A 138 25.24 -27.19 -18.95
CA SER A 138 26.40 -27.91 -18.38
C SER A 138 26.47 -29.37 -18.84
N ALA A 139 26.54 -29.63 -20.14
CA ALA A 139 26.94 -30.95 -20.64
C ALA A 139 27.45 -30.95 -22.10
N LYS A 140 28.45 -30.15 -22.46
CA LYS A 140 29.34 -30.44 -23.61
C LYS A 140 30.75 -29.91 -23.39
N THR A 141 31.60 -30.70 -22.74
CA THR A 141 33.06 -30.61 -22.94
C THR A 141 33.58 -32.00 -23.24
N ASN A 142 33.67 -32.27 -24.54
CA ASN A 142 34.65 -33.07 -25.29
C ASN A 142 35.52 -34.08 -24.50
N SER A 143 35.39 -35.35 -24.88
CA SER A 143 36.51 -36.28 -24.96
C SER A 143 36.28 -37.21 -26.16
N ASP A 144 37.17 -37.11 -27.15
CA ASP A 144 37.77 -38.21 -27.94
C ASP A 144 38.55 -37.60 -29.13
N PRO A 145 39.66 -38.20 -29.58
CA PRO A 145 39.91 -39.65 -29.70
C PRO A 145 41.01 -40.24 -28.82
#